data_AF-A0A1T5K7X5-F1
#
_entry.id   AF-A0A1T5K7X5-F1
#
_cell.length_a   1.000
_cell.length_b   1.000
_cell.length_c   1.000
_cell.angle_alpha   90.00
_cell.angle_beta   90.00
_cell.angle_gamma   90.00
#
_symmetry.space_group_name_H-M   'P 1'
#
loop_
_entity.id
_entity.type
_entity.pdbx_description
1 polymer ?
#
loop_
_entity_poly.entity_id
_entity_poly.type
_entity_poly.pdbx_seq_one_letter_code
_entity_poly.pdbx_strand_id
1 'polypeptide(L)'
;MKAVDVYFSLGSNQGDRQALLDEALRRLDAAIGRPYAALSSVFETPAWGFDGPAFLNCVVRYRTARRPHTLLRICKRIERAMGRRETLEYDAEGRRIYHDRPIDIDILLYGDEHVDTPELQIPHPLMQQRDFIMRPLNEIFAQK
;
A
#
# COMPACT_ATOMS: atom_id res chain seq x y z
N MET A 1 4.58 -8.48 21.17
CA MET A 1 3.25 -7.89 20.85
C MET A 1 2.35 -9.00 20.36
N LYS A 2 1.05 -8.92 20.67
CA LYS A 2 0.07 -9.87 20.11
C LYS A 2 -0.07 -9.63 18.60
N ALA A 3 -0.31 -10.69 17.84
CA ALA A 3 -0.53 -10.53 16.40
C ALA A 3 -1.88 -9.86 16.13
N VAL A 4 -1.86 -8.80 15.31
CA VAL A 4 -3.02 -8.03 14.85
C VAL A 4 -3.10 -8.08 13.33
N ASP A 5 -4.27 -7.73 12.79
CA ASP A 5 -4.47 -7.65 11.35
C ASP A 5 -3.91 -6.31 10.83
N VAL A 6 -3.21 -6.35 9.70
CA VAL A 6 -2.74 -5.16 8.97
C VAL A 6 -3.18 -5.27 7.53
N TYR A 7 -3.61 -4.14 6.98
CA TYR A 7 -4.07 -4.01 5.61
C TYR A 7 -3.11 -3.13 4.84
N PHE A 8 -2.58 -3.63 3.73
CA PHE A 8 -1.76 -2.85 2.81
C PHE A 8 -2.50 -2.63 1.50
N SER A 9 -2.47 -1.42 0.95
CA SER A 9 -2.80 -1.18 -0.45
C SER A 9 -1.55 -1.36 -1.29
N LEU A 10 -1.67 -2.04 -2.42
CA LEU A 10 -0.63 -2.16 -3.43
C LEU A 10 -1.10 -1.51 -4.74
N GLY A 11 -0.19 -0.81 -5.43
CA GLY A 11 -0.48 -0.16 -6.71
C GLY A 11 0.71 -0.20 -7.68
N SER A 12 0.48 -0.48 -8.96
CA SER A 12 1.52 -0.45 -10.00
C SER A 12 0.99 0.10 -11.32
N ASN A 13 1.74 1.00 -11.97
CA ASN A 13 1.37 1.52 -13.30
C ASN A 13 2.49 1.51 -14.35
N GLN A 14 3.63 0.90 -14.05
CA GLN A 14 4.76 0.79 -14.99
C GLN A 14 5.06 -0.67 -15.34
N GLY A 15 5.49 -0.92 -16.58
CA GLY A 15 5.94 -2.24 -17.01
C GLY A 15 4.84 -3.32 -16.91
N ASP A 16 5.25 -4.54 -16.56
CA ASP A 16 4.32 -5.64 -16.27
C ASP A 16 3.74 -5.48 -14.86
N ARG A 17 2.67 -4.69 -14.78
CA ARG A 17 1.99 -4.30 -13.53
C ARG A 17 1.55 -5.53 -12.72
N GLN A 18 1.05 -6.59 -13.36
CA GLN A 18 0.61 -7.79 -12.67
C GLN A 18 1.79 -8.55 -12.07
N ALA A 19 2.85 -8.76 -12.86
CA ALA A 19 4.06 -9.40 -12.35
C ALA A 19 4.72 -8.62 -11.20
N LEU A 20 4.63 -7.29 -11.23
CA LEU A 20 5.11 -6.42 -10.15
C LEU A 20 4.26 -6.56 -8.88
N LEU A 21 2.93 -6.61 -8.99
CA LEU A 21 2.07 -6.90 -7.83
C LEU A 21 2.40 -8.27 -7.22
N ASP A 22 2.55 -9.31 -8.04
CA ASP A 22 2.86 -10.67 -7.58
C ASP A 22 4.23 -10.74 -6.88
N GLU A 23 5.24 -10.05 -7.42
CA GLU A 23 6.56 -9.93 -6.80
C GLU A 23 6.50 -9.18 -5.46
N ALA A 24 5.72 -8.09 -5.38
CA ALA A 24 5.53 -7.34 -4.14
C ALA A 24 4.88 -8.20 -3.04
N LEU A 25 3.86 -8.99 -3.39
CA LEU A 25 3.20 -9.93 -2.47
C LEU A 25 4.19 -10.99 -1.96
N ARG A 26 4.99 -11.60 -2.85
CA ARG A 26 6.03 -12.57 -2.42
C ARG A 26 7.06 -11.94 -1.48
N ARG A 27 7.47 -10.70 -1.74
CA ARG A 27 8.40 -9.97 -0.87
C ARG A 27 7.79 -9.62 0.48
N LEU A 28 6.51 -9.25 0.51
CA LEU A 28 5.77 -9.03 1.76
C LEU A 28 5.65 -10.32 2.56
N ASP A 29 5.28 -11.44 1.92
CA ASP A 29 5.21 -12.75 2.57
C ASP A 29 6.53 -13.11 3.25
N ALA A 30 7.64 -12.98 2.51
CA ALA A 30 8.98 -13.27 3.04
C ALA A 30 9.38 -12.31 4.17
N ALA A 31 9.11 -11.00 4.03
CA ALA A 31 9.48 -10.01 5.02
C ALA A 31 8.64 -10.08 6.30
N ILE A 32 7.35 -10.39 6.18
CA ILE A 32 6.44 -10.59 7.31
C ILE A 32 6.74 -11.94 7.97
N GLY A 33 7.17 -12.93 7.18
CA GLY A 33 7.51 -14.28 7.62
C GLY A 33 6.34 -15.26 7.54
N ARG A 34 5.32 -14.94 6.74
CA ARG A 34 4.14 -15.78 6.50
C ARG A 34 3.34 -15.30 5.28
N PRO A 35 2.54 -16.17 4.64
CA PRO A 35 1.60 -15.78 3.60
C PRO A 35 0.54 -14.79 4.11
N TYR A 36 0.00 -13.98 3.19
CA TYR A 36 -1.17 -13.16 3.46
C TYR A 36 -2.38 -14.01 3.88
N ALA A 37 -3.26 -13.41 4.69
CA ALA A 37 -4.48 -14.02 5.20
C ALA A 37 -5.71 -13.72 4.32
N ALA A 38 -5.64 -12.72 3.44
CA ALA A 38 -6.62 -12.44 2.39
C ALA A 38 -6.00 -11.50 1.36
N LEU A 39 -6.48 -11.57 0.12
CA LEU A 39 -6.12 -10.71 -1.00
C LEU A 39 -7.40 -10.35 -1.75
N SER A 40 -7.60 -9.07 -2.05
CA SER A 40 -8.74 -8.62 -2.85
C SER A 40 -8.56 -8.98 -4.33
N SER A 41 -9.62 -8.80 -5.12
CA SER A 41 -9.50 -8.67 -6.57
C SER A 41 -8.53 -7.54 -6.94
N VAL A 42 -7.94 -7.64 -8.13
CA VAL A 42 -7.12 -6.58 -8.73
C VAL A 42 -8.03 -5.66 -9.55
N PHE A 43 -7.91 -4.35 -9.32
CA PHE A 43 -8.69 -3.32 -9.99
C PHE A 43 -7.79 -2.44 -10.86
N GLU A 44 -8.15 -2.28 -12.13
CA GLU A 44 -7.54 -1.25 -12.96
C GLU A 44 -8.27 0.08 -12.75
N THR A 45 -7.53 1.13 -12.41
CA THR A 45 -8.08 2.48 -12.18
C THR A 45 -7.22 3.55 -12.83
N PRO A 46 -7.79 4.69 -13.25
CA PRO A 46 -7.00 5.84 -13.70
C PRO A 46 -5.97 6.29 -12.66
N ALA A 47 -4.89 6.93 -13.12
CA ALA A 47 -3.95 7.61 -12.25
C ALA A 47 -4.67 8.70 -11.44
N TRP A 48 -4.28 8.85 -10.17
CA TRP A 48 -4.91 9.81 -9.26
C TRP A 48 -4.04 11.05 -9.09
N GLY A 49 -4.55 12.22 -9.47
CA GLY A 49 -3.88 13.51 -9.27
C GLY A 49 -2.80 13.86 -10.30
N PHE A 50 -2.64 13.08 -11.37
CA PHE A 50 -1.76 13.39 -12.50
C PHE A 50 -2.17 12.60 -13.75
N ASP A 51 -1.73 13.06 -14.93
CA ASP A 51 -1.92 12.33 -16.19
C ASP A 51 -0.85 11.24 -16.33
N GLY A 52 -1.29 9.98 -16.40
CA GLY A 52 -0.41 8.83 -16.54
C GLY A 52 -1.16 7.54 -16.85
N PRO A 53 -0.43 6.43 -17.11
CA PRO A 53 -1.04 5.12 -17.33
C PRO A 53 -1.88 4.67 -16.13
N ALA A 54 -2.90 3.85 -16.41
CA ALA A 54 -3.75 3.28 -15.37
C ALA A 54 -2.94 2.40 -14.40
N PHE A 55 -3.34 2.43 -13.12
CA PHE A 55 -2.80 1.58 -12.09
C PHE A 55 -3.57 0.26 -12.01
N LEU A 56 -2.88 -0.84 -11.76
CA LEU A 56 -3.48 -2.00 -11.09
C LEU A 56 -3.35 -1.81 -9.59
N ASN A 57 -4.46 -1.95 -8.86
CA ASN A 57 -4.53 -1.79 -7.41
C ASN A 57 -5.18 -3.01 -6.75
N CYS A 58 -4.67 -3.40 -5.59
CA CYS A 58 -5.29 -4.39 -4.72
C CYS A 58 -5.04 -4.06 -3.25
N VAL A 59 -5.74 -4.77 -2.36
CA VAL A 59 -5.52 -4.71 -0.92
C VAL A 59 -5.21 -6.11 -0.42
N VAL A 60 -4.22 -6.22 0.45
CA VAL A 60 -3.80 -7.47 1.08
C VAL A 60 -3.85 -7.36 2.59
N ARG A 61 -4.32 -8.42 3.24
CA ARG A 61 -4.39 -8.52 4.70
C ARG A 61 -3.36 -9.50 5.22
N TYR A 62 -2.59 -9.09 6.23
CA TYR A 62 -1.70 -9.97 7.00
C TYR A 62 -2.05 -9.97 8.46
N ARG A 63 -1.65 -11.03 9.17
CA ARG A 63 -1.67 -11.07 10.63
C ARG A 63 -0.26 -11.10 11.20
N THR A 64 0.16 -10.04 11.88
CA THR A 64 1.55 -9.81 12.27
C THR A 64 1.69 -9.23 13.67
N ALA A 65 2.81 -9.55 14.34
CA ALA A 65 3.20 -8.96 15.63
C ALA A 65 4.25 -7.84 15.46
N ARG A 66 4.62 -7.49 14.21
CA ARG A 66 5.56 -6.41 13.90
C ARG A 66 4.90 -5.06 14.15
N ARG A 67 5.65 -4.12 14.74
CA ARG A 67 5.21 -2.74 14.99
C ARG A 67 4.92 -1.98 13.68
N PRO A 68 4.00 -0.99 13.67
CA PRO A 68 3.68 -0.18 12.49
C PRO A 68 4.91 0.42 11.79
N HIS A 69 5.80 1.08 12.54
CA HIS A 69 7.03 1.67 12.00
C HIS A 69 8.02 0.62 11.43
N THR A 70 7.97 -0.62 11.92
CA THR A 70 8.76 -1.71 11.31
C THR A 70 8.14 -2.15 9.99
N LEU A 71 6.82 -2.17 9.89
CA LEU A 71 6.12 -2.46 8.63
C LEU A 71 6.36 -1.36 7.60
N LEU A 72 6.33 -0.07 8.00
CA LEU A 72 6.65 1.04 7.11
C LEU A 72 8.04 0.88 6.48
N ARG A 73 9.04 0.57 7.31
CA ARG A 73 10.42 0.31 6.82
C ARG A 73 10.49 -0.89 5.88
N ILE A 74 9.69 -1.93 6.12
CA ILE A 74 9.59 -3.09 5.23
C ILE A 74 9.02 -2.67 3.88
N CYS A 75 7.88 -1.97 3.87
CA CYS A 75 7.22 -1.48 2.66
C CYS A 75 8.18 -0.62 1.82
N LYS A 76 8.78 0.41 2.42
CA LYS A 76 9.73 1.31 1.73
C LYS A 76 10.97 0.58 1.21
N ARG A 77 11.45 -0.45 1.93
CA ARG A 77 12.57 -1.28 1.45
C ARG A 77 12.18 -2.13 0.24
N ILE A 78 10.99 -2.71 0.24
CA ILE A 78 10.48 -3.51 -0.89
C ILE A 78 10.32 -2.61 -2.11
N GLU A 79 9.68 -1.46 -1.97
CA GLU A 79 9.50 -0.48 -3.04
C GLU A 79 10.83 -0.08 -3.70
N ARG A 80 11.84 0.29 -2.89
CA ARG A 80 13.18 0.63 -3.39
C ARG A 80 13.84 -0.54 -4.10
N ALA A 81 13.74 -1.75 -3.55
CA ALA A 81 14.32 -2.95 -4.16
C ALA A 81 13.63 -3.34 -5.48
N MET A 82 12.42 -2.86 -5.72
CA MET A 82 11.65 -3.03 -6.96
C MET A 82 11.79 -1.82 -7.90
N GLY A 83 12.72 -0.91 -7.65
CA GLY A 83 13.05 0.19 -8.54
C GLY A 83 12.26 1.47 -8.32
N ARG A 84 11.40 1.56 -7.29
CA ARG A 84 10.75 2.83 -6.95
C ARG A 84 11.80 3.82 -6.45
N ARG A 85 11.87 4.97 -7.10
CA ARG A 85 12.64 6.12 -6.64
C ARG A 85 11.78 6.98 -5.73
N GLU A 86 12.36 7.44 -4.63
CA GLU A 86 11.69 8.34 -3.71
C GLU A 86 11.76 9.76 -4.29
N THR A 87 10.70 10.16 -4.97
CA THR A 87 10.56 11.52 -5.50
C THR A 87 9.62 12.27 -4.57
N LEU A 88 10.13 13.30 -3.89
CA LEU A 88 9.30 14.21 -3.09
C LEU A 88 9.22 15.57 -3.78
N GLU A 89 8.21 15.75 -4.63
CA GLU A 89 7.99 16.98 -5.39
C GLU A 89 6.66 17.64 -5.00
N TYR A 90 6.66 18.97 -5.02
CA TYR A 90 5.51 19.81 -4.69
C TYR A 90 5.35 20.89 -5.75
N ASP A 91 4.11 21.23 -6.10
CA ASP A 91 3.83 22.34 -7.00
C ASP A 91 3.93 23.71 -6.29
N ALA A 92 3.72 24.79 -7.02
CA ALA A 92 3.81 26.15 -6.50
C ALA A 92 2.79 26.44 -5.38
N GLU A 93 1.70 25.66 -5.29
CA GLU A 93 0.68 25.75 -4.26
C GLU A 93 0.95 24.81 -3.07
N GLY A 94 2.10 24.13 -3.05
CA GLY A 94 2.50 23.20 -1.99
C GLY A 94 1.76 21.86 -2.03
N ARG A 95 1.09 21.52 -3.14
CA ARG A 95 0.42 20.23 -3.30
C ARG A 95 1.40 19.19 -3.78
N ARG A 96 1.19 17.95 -3.34
CA ARG A 96 2.03 16.82 -3.70
C ARG A 96 1.93 16.51 -5.20
N ILE A 97 3.07 16.43 -5.89
CA ILE A 97 3.14 15.93 -7.26
C ILE A 97 3.26 14.41 -7.24
N TYR A 98 2.41 13.76 -8.03
CA TYR A 98 2.41 12.32 -8.23
C TYR A 98 3.11 11.95 -9.54
N HIS A 99 3.71 10.77 -9.54
CA HIS A 99 4.45 10.22 -10.67
C HIS A 99 4.10 8.75 -10.84
N ASP A 100 4.43 8.22 -12.01
CA ASP A 100 4.45 6.79 -12.27
C ASP A 100 5.41 6.05 -11.33
N ARG A 101 5.09 4.80 -11.01
CA ARG A 101 5.90 3.96 -10.15
C ARG A 101 5.74 2.47 -10.46
N PRO A 102 6.81 1.69 -10.29
CA PRO A 102 6.73 0.24 -10.49
C PRO A 102 5.89 -0.43 -9.39
N ILE A 103 5.93 0.08 -8.16
CA ILE A 103 5.12 -0.40 -7.06
C ILE A 103 4.92 0.67 -5.97
N ASP A 104 3.73 0.68 -5.38
CA ASP A 104 3.34 1.38 -4.17
C ASP A 104 2.82 0.41 -3.13
N ILE A 105 3.21 0.62 -1.87
CA ILE A 105 2.76 -0.18 -0.73
C ILE A 105 2.46 0.76 0.44
N ASP A 106 1.17 1.04 0.65
CA ASP A 106 0.69 1.90 1.73
C ASP A 106 0.07 1.07 2.86
N ILE A 107 0.31 1.47 4.12
CA ILE A 107 -0.34 0.88 5.29
C ILE A 107 -1.68 1.58 5.49
N LEU A 108 -2.79 0.84 5.37
CA LEU A 108 -4.14 1.38 5.50
C LEU A 108 -4.63 1.35 6.95
N LEU A 109 -4.57 0.18 7.57
CA LEU A 109 -5.11 -0.12 8.90
C LEU A 109 -4.18 -1.06 9.64
N TYR A 110 -4.08 -0.92 10.97
CA TYR A 110 -3.28 -1.79 11.84
C TYR A 110 -4.03 -2.07 13.14
N GLY A 111 -4.64 -3.25 13.23
CA GLY A 111 -5.52 -3.62 14.34
C GLY A 111 -6.55 -2.53 14.60
N ASP A 112 -6.67 -2.14 15.87
CA ASP A 112 -7.49 -1.02 16.34
C ASP A 112 -6.60 0.20 16.70
N GLU A 113 -5.33 0.22 16.28
CA GLU A 113 -4.38 1.28 16.64
C GLU A 113 -4.56 2.52 15.76
N HIS A 114 -4.41 3.68 16.42
CA HIS A 114 -4.21 4.95 15.75
C HIS A 114 -2.74 5.34 15.90
N VAL A 115 -2.10 5.64 14.77
CA VAL A 115 -0.73 6.15 14.72
C VAL A 115 -0.81 7.54 14.12
N ASP A 116 -0.28 8.53 14.81
CA ASP A 116 -0.18 9.89 14.30
C ASP A 116 1.24 10.40 14.55
N THR A 117 2.09 10.22 13.53
CA THR A 117 3.48 10.64 13.54
C THR A 117 3.81 11.30 12.21
N PRO A 118 4.85 12.14 12.12
CA PRO A 118 5.26 12.74 10.85
C PRO A 118 5.57 11.73 9.74
N GLU A 119 5.99 10.52 10.10
CA GLU A 119 6.39 9.46 9.15
C GLU A 119 5.24 8.50 8.79
N LEU A 120 4.24 8.38 9.66
CA LEU A 120 3.20 7.36 9.56
C LEU A 120 1.91 7.83 10.21
N GLN A 121 0.82 7.78 9.45
CA GLN A 121 -0.54 8.00 9.91
C GLN A 121 -1.40 6.76 9.63
N ILE A 122 -2.04 6.22 10.68
CA ILE A 122 -2.94 5.06 10.61
C ILE A 122 -4.19 5.40 11.43
N PRO A 123 -5.41 5.23 10.89
CA PRO A 123 -5.74 4.85 9.51
C PRO A 123 -5.14 5.78 8.46
N HIS A 124 -4.87 5.26 7.26
CA HIS A 124 -4.29 6.08 6.19
C HIS A 124 -5.21 7.28 5.89
N PRO A 125 -4.72 8.52 5.95
CA PRO A 125 -5.56 9.72 6.05
C PRO A 125 -6.47 9.94 4.84
N LEU A 126 -6.02 9.50 3.65
CA LEU A 126 -6.76 9.65 2.39
C LEU A 126 -7.49 8.38 1.95
N MET A 127 -7.51 7.31 2.76
CA MET A 127 -8.06 6.03 2.29
C MET A 127 -9.53 6.13 1.89
N GLN A 128 -10.34 6.84 2.69
CA GLN A 128 -11.78 6.99 2.46
C GLN A 128 -12.12 7.85 1.25
N GLN A 129 -11.16 8.64 0.75
CA GLN A 129 -11.33 9.51 -0.42
C GLN A 129 -10.90 8.83 -1.73
N ARG A 130 -10.40 7.59 -1.64
CA ARG A 130 -9.74 6.89 -2.75
C ARG A 130 -10.47 5.57 -3.02
N ASP A 131 -11.29 5.57 -4.07
CA ASP A 131 -12.06 4.37 -4.46
C ASP A 131 -11.17 3.17 -4.80
N PHE A 132 -9.99 3.41 -5.39
CA PHE A 132 -9.00 2.37 -5.68
C PHE A 132 -8.40 1.72 -4.42
N ILE A 133 -8.64 2.31 -3.24
CA ILE A 133 -8.34 1.73 -1.93
C ILE A 133 -9.61 1.11 -1.33
N MET A 134 -10.71 1.87 -1.25
CA MET A 134 -11.91 1.45 -0.53
C MET A 134 -12.61 0.26 -1.18
N ARG A 135 -12.69 0.21 -2.51
CA ARG A 135 -13.32 -0.89 -3.24
C ARG A 135 -12.63 -2.24 -2.96
N PRO A 136 -11.30 -2.41 -3.17
CA PRO A 136 -10.62 -3.65 -2.81
C PRO A 136 -10.59 -3.93 -1.30
N LEU A 137 -10.47 -2.89 -0.46
CA LEU A 137 -10.49 -3.07 0.99
C LEU A 137 -11.82 -3.70 1.44
N ASN A 138 -12.95 -3.20 0.94
CA ASN A 138 -14.28 -3.70 1.30
C ASN A 138 -14.50 -5.17 0.95
N GLU A 139 -13.81 -5.72 -0.07
CA GLU A 139 -13.90 -7.15 -0.40
C GLU A 139 -13.32 -8.06 0.69
N ILE A 140 -12.30 -7.59 1.41
CA ILE A 140 -11.55 -8.41 2.38
C ILE A 140 -11.53 -7.84 3.79
N PHE A 141 -12.26 -6.75 4.03
CA PHE A 141 -12.39 -6.16 5.33
C PHE A 141 -13.21 -7.11 6.21
N ALA A 142 -12.53 -7.73 7.16
CA ALA A 142 -13.18 -8.62 8.10
C ALA A 142 -13.83 -7.75 9.16
N GLN A 143 -15.14 -7.54 9.04
CA GLN A 143 -15.92 -7.06 10.18
C GLN A 143 -15.88 -8.15 11.26
N LYS A 144 -15.55 -7.76 12.49
CA LYS A 144 -15.82 -8.59 13.67
C LYS A 144 -17.30 -8.46 14.02
#